data_AF-A0A9P4HGM0-F1
#
_entry.id   AF-A0A9P4HGM0-F1
#
_cell.length_a   1.000
_cell.length_b   1.000
_cell.length_c   1.000
_cell.angle_alpha   90.00
_cell.angle_beta   90.00
_cell.angle_gamma   90.00
#
_symmetry.space_group_name_H-M   'P 1'
#
loop_
_entity.id
_entity.type
_entity.pdbx_description
1 polymer ?
#
loop_
_entity_poly.entity_id
_entity_poly.type
_entity_poly.pdbx_seq_one_letter_code
_entity_poly.pdbx_strand_id
1 'polypeptide(L)' 'GTAPIPKTTTVNIQKRRTVIPLLTLMKTFPDAIFITRVLGIQYFWIDALCIMQDYLPDWEE' A
#
# COMPACT_ATOMS: atom_id res chain seq x y z
N GLY A 1 14.26 2.98 -14.55
CA GLY A 1 14.22 3.89 -13.39
C GLY A 1 13.30 3.30 -12.35
N THR A 2 13.83 2.90 -11.20
CA THR A 2 13.08 2.30 -10.10
C THR A 2 12.27 3.39 -9.41
N ALA A 3 10.97 3.46 -9.69
CA ALA A 3 10.07 4.31 -8.91
C ALA A 3 10.10 3.85 -7.44
N PRO A 4 10.06 4.77 -6.47
CA PRO A 4 10.08 4.41 -5.06
C PRO A 4 8.82 3.61 -4.71
N ILE A 5 9.00 2.53 -3.93
CA ILE A 5 7.88 1.71 -3.46
C ILE A 5 6.97 2.59 -2.59
N PRO A 6 5.66 2.69 -2.89
CA PRO A 6 4.73 3.50 -2.12
C PRO A 6 4.53 2.89 -0.72
N LYS A 7 4.97 3.59 0.32
CA LYS A 7 4.93 3.13 1.73
C LYS A 7 3.92 3.89 2.57
N THR A 8 3.17 3.19 3.41
CA THR A 8 2.23 3.82 4.33
C THR A 8 3.01 4.34 5.51
N THR A 9 2.81 5.61 5.84
CA THR A 9 3.47 6.28 6.95
C THR A 9 2.44 6.96 7.84
N THR A 10 2.83 7.34 9.05
CA THR A 10 2.02 8.17 9.98
C THR A 10 1.43 9.40 9.29
N VAL A 11 2.17 9.99 8.37
CA VAL A 11 1.78 11.20 7.62
C VAL A 11 0.73 10.95 6.54
N ASN A 12 0.68 9.76 5.96
CA ASN A 12 -0.15 9.46 4.79
C ASN A 12 -1.25 8.43 5.05
N ILE A 13 -1.27 7.79 6.23
CA ILE A 13 -2.25 6.78 6.63
C ILE A 13 -3.70 7.28 6.49
N GLN A 14 -3.99 8.51 6.93
CA GLN A 14 -5.34 9.06 6.88
C GLN A 14 -5.83 9.22 5.44
N LYS A 15 -4.94 9.65 4.54
CA LYS A 15 -5.25 9.78 3.12
C LYS A 15 -5.43 8.42 2.46
N ARG A 16 -4.61 7.43 2.81
CA ARG A 16 -4.69 6.07 2.25
C ARG A 16 -5.91 5.29 2.73
N ARG A 17 -6.44 5.61 3.93
CA ARG A 17 -7.65 5.00 4.47
C ARG A 17 -8.91 5.40 3.71
N THR A 18 -8.90 6.56 3.05
CA THR A 18 -10.03 7.01 2.21
C THR A 18 -9.83 6.61 0.76
N VAL A 19 -8.64 6.83 0.19
CA VAL A 19 -8.33 6.49 -1.20
C VAL A 19 -6.84 6.27 -1.42
N ILE A 20 -6.50 5.25 -2.20
CA ILE A 20 -5.14 5.04 -2.71
C ILE A 20 -5.16 5.32 -4.21
N PRO A 21 -4.52 6.41 -4.70
CA PRO A 21 -4.53 6.74 -6.12
C PRO A 21 -3.68 5.73 -6.90
N LEU A 22 -4.33 4.83 -7.64
CA LEU A 22 -3.65 3.76 -8.39
C LEU A 22 -2.65 4.29 -9.42
N LEU A 23 -2.93 5.45 -10.00
CA LEU A 23 -2.05 6.14 -10.97
C LEU A 23 -0.73 6.62 -10.37
N THR A 24 -0.66 6.79 -9.04
CA THR A 24 0.58 7.19 -8.34
C THR A 24 1.42 5.99 -7.91
N LEU A 25 0.90 4.77 -8.06
CA LEU A 25 1.60 3.55 -7.70
C LEU A 25 2.44 3.04 -8.89
N MET A 26 3.45 2.23 -8.57
CA MET A 26 4.17 1.47 -9.59
C MET A 26 3.19 0.55 -10.34
N LYS A 27 3.46 0.26 -11.63
CA LYS A 27 2.57 -0.55 -12.48
C LYS A 27 2.18 -1.91 -11.88
N THR A 28 3.05 -2.49 -11.05
CA THR A 28 2.80 -3.77 -10.36
C THR A 28 1.55 -3.76 -9.48
N PHE A 29 1.17 -2.61 -8.89
CA PHE A 29 0.00 -2.53 -8.02
C PHE A 29 -1.32 -2.57 -8.80
N PRO A 30 -1.54 -1.74 -9.83
CA PRO A 30 -2.69 -1.88 -10.73
C PRO A 30 -2.83 -3.29 -11.31
N ASP A 31 -1.72 -3.89 -11.76
CA ASP A 31 -1.74 -5.24 -12.36
C ASP A 31 -2.20 -6.29 -11.34
N ALA A 32 -1.65 -6.26 -10.13
CA ALA A 32 -2.04 -7.17 -9.06
C ALA A 32 -3.52 -6.98 -8.65
N ILE A 33 -4.00 -5.74 -8.52
CA ILE A 33 -5.41 -5.46 -8.21
C ILE A 33 -6.33 -5.97 -9.33
N PHE A 34 -5.94 -5.78 -10.60
CA PHE A 34 -6.70 -6.26 -11.74
C PHE A 34 -6.84 -7.79 -11.70
N ILE A 35 -5.74 -8.51 -11.52
CA ILE A 35 -5.74 -9.98 -11.42
C ILE A 35 -6.60 -10.43 -10.24
N THR A 36 -6.45 -9.80 -9.08
CA THR A 36 -7.22 -10.13 -7.87
C THR A 36 -8.73 -9.97 -8.09
N ARG A 37 -9.15 -8.92 -8.81
CA ARG A 37 -10.55 -8.70 -9.19
C ARG A 37 -11.06 -9.73 -10.21
N VAL A 38 -10.25 -10.09 -11.20
CA VAL A 38 -10.57 -11.15 -12.17
C VAL A 38 -10.76 -12.50 -11.48
N LEU A 39 -10.00 -12.76 -10.42
CA LEU A 39 -10.13 -13.96 -9.59
C LEU A 39 -11.32 -13.90 -8.60
N GLY A 40 -12.11 -12.82 -8.60
CA GLY A 40 -13.26 -12.68 -7.69
C GLY A 40 -12.89 -12.36 -6.25
N ILE A 41 -11.64 -11.98 -5.99
CA ILE A 41 -11.17 -11.64 -4.64
C ILE A 41 -11.46 -10.16 -4.38
N GLN A 42 -12.28 -9.90 -3.36
CA GLN A 42 -12.73 -8.57 -3.01
C GLN A 42 -11.67 -7.72 -2.29
N TYR A 43 -10.80 -8.38 -1.52
CA TYR A 43 -9.82 -7.71 -0.66
C TYR A 43 -8.41 -8.15 -0.99
N PHE A 44 -7.53 -7.16 -1.21
CA PHE A 44 -6.13 -7.38 -1.51
C PHE A 44 -5.27 -6.65 -0.47
N TRP A 45 -4.48 -7.42 0.28
CA TRP A 45 -3.57 -6.89 1.28
C TRP A 45 -2.18 -6.75 0.69
N ILE A 46 -1.56 -5.58 0.86
CA ILE A 46 -0.18 -5.34 0.46
C ILE A 46 0.54 -4.69 1.62
N ASP A 47 1.57 -5.33 2.16
CA ASP A 47 2.22 -4.88 3.40
C ASP A 47 2.70 -3.44 3.34
N ALA A 48 3.29 -3.03 2.21
CA ALA A 48 3.74 -1.65 1.99
C ALA A 48 2.59 -0.61 2.04
N LEU A 49 1.34 -1.02 1.80
CA LEU A 49 0.15 -0.15 1.83
C LEU A 49 -0.69 -0.33 3.10
N CYS A 50 -0.74 -1.54 3.67
CA CYS A 50 -1.62 -1.89 4.78
C CYS A 50 -0.92 -1.81 6.14
N ILE A 51 0.41 -1.79 6.17
CA ILE A 51 1.21 -1.68 7.40
C ILE A 51 1.96 -0.34 7.40
N MET A 52 1.91 0.35 8.53
CA MET A 52 2.63 1.60 8.77
C MET A 52 4.14 1.30 8.85
N GLN A 53 4.93 1.89 7.95
CA GLN A 53 6.33 1.54 7.71
C GLN A 53 7.33 2.40 8.53
N ASP A 54 6.88 3.54 9.03
CA ASP A 54 7.66 4.47 9.87
C ASP A 54 7.36 4.32 11.36
N TYR A 55 6.42 3.44 11.72
CA TYR A 55 6.16 3.08 13.10
C TYR A 55 7.14 1.98 13.50
N LEU A 56 8.30 2.40 14.00
CA LEU A 56 9.09 1.57 14.89
C LEU A 56 8.33 1.59 16.22
N PRO A 57 7.73 0.49 16.70
CA PRO A 57 7.39 0.44 18.10
C PRO A 57 8.70 0.68 18.85
N ASP A 58 8.70 1.65 19.75
CA ASP A 58 9.74 1.82 20.75
C ASP A 58 9.75 0.55 21.60
N TRP A 59 10.43 -0.49 21.11
CA TRP A 59 10.96 -1.57 21.93
C TRP A 59 12.11 -0.96 22.75
N GLU A 60 11.76 0.00 23.60
CA GLU A 60 12.58 0.37 24.75
C GLU A 60 12.64 -0.87 25.65
N GLU A 61 13.82 -1.49 25.69
CA GLU A 61 14.26 -2.33 26.81
C GLU A 61 14.40 -1.50 28.09
#